data_AF-A0AAX6MSP9-F1
#
_entry.id   AF-A0AAX6MSP9-F1
#
_cell.length_a   1.000
_cell.length_b   1.000
_cell.length_c   1.000
_cell.angle_alpha   90.00
_cell.angle_beta   90.00
_cell.angle_gamma   90.00
#
_symmetry.space_group_name_H-M   'P 1'
#
loop_
_entity.id
_entity.type
_entity.pdbx_description
1 polymer ?
#
loop_
_entity_poly.entity_id
_entity_poly.type
_entity_poly.pdbx_seq_one_letter_code
_entity_poly.pdbx_strand_id
1 'polypeptide(L)'
;MSLPKPKPKPSYSRHPELPSLAEKETEEETIDNNQDWLIGAKESIQRDLEASKKELELVRDLLGELDDGVDIQKLDRKARDRLFSLRACQEYCGSRSCMLEERLRQIDLWSDDARMGRSIPHSMPDEWATVDMEWRQWLSEQVVSRDRVSGQRDAVESWGPLIPILAAYIE
;
A
#
# COMPACT_ATOMS: atom_id res chain seq x y z
N MET A 1 -0.53 -9.14 94.37
CA MET A 1 -1.86 -8.67 93.95
C MET A 1 -1.70 -7.27 93.36
N SER A 2 -1.94 -7.12 92.05
CA SER A 2 -1.88 -5.83 91.36
C SER A 2 -3.11 -5.72 90.46
N LEU A 3 -3.87 -4.64 90.63
CA LEU A 3 -5.16 -4.38 89.98
C LEU A 3 -5.01 -4.18 88.45
N PRO A 4 -5.97 -4.67 87.63
CA PRO A 4 -5.95 -4.45 86.19
C PRO A 4 -6.51 -3.07 85.79
N LYS A 5 -5.83 -2.41 84.85
CA LYS A 5 -6.27 -1.17 84.19
C LYS A 5 -7.42 -1.43 83.21
N PRO A 6 -8.38 -0.51 83.05
CA PRO A 6 -9.40 -0.61 82.00
C PRO A 6 -8.84 -0.07 80.67
N LYS A 7 -9.21 -0.70 79.55
CA LYS A 7 -9.05 -0.11 78.21
C LYS A 7 -10.39 -0.09 77.46
N PRO A 8 -10.63 0.91 76.60
CA PRO A 8 -11.96 1.31 76.14
C PRO A 8 -12.45 0.51 74.92
N LYS A 9 -13.77 0.58 74.71
CA LYS A 9 -14.60 -0.07 73.70
C LYS A 9 -14.23 0.30 72.24
N PRO A 10 -14.54 -0.57 71.26
CA PRO A 10 -14.33 -0.28 69.84
C PRO A 10 -15.38 0.72 69.31
N SER A 11 -14.90 1.81 68.70
CA SER A 11 -15.75 2.71 67.92
C SER A 11 -15.82 2.20 66.47
N TYR A 12 -16.96 1.64 66.10
CA TYR A 12 -17.31 1.40 64.71
C TYR A 12 -17.80 2.71 64.09
N SER A 13 -16.95 3.40 63.35
CA SER A 13 -17.39 4.48 62.47
C SER A 13 -17.71 3.90 61.10
N ARG A 14 -19.01 3.91 60.76
CA ARG A 14 -19.57 3.37 59.53
C ARG A 14 -19.67 4.51 58.52
N HIS A 15 -18.61 4.74 57.74
CA HIS A 15 -18.68 5.59 56.55
C HIS A 15 -18.86 4.67 55.32
N PRO A 16 -19.84 4.94 54.43
CA PRO A 16 -19.83 4.36 53.10
C PRO A 16 -18.68 5.00 52.32
N GLU A 17 -17.64 4.22 52.02
CA GLU A 17 -16.63 4.62 51.05
C GLU A 17 -17.30 4.73 49.67
N LEU A 18 -17.38 5.97 49.16
CA LEU A 18 -17.67 6.21 47.76
C LEU A 18 -16.49 5.68 46.93
N PRO A 19 -16.74 5.04 45.76
CA PRO A 19 -15.66 4.58 44.91
C PRO A 19 -14.81 5.76 44.46
N SER A 20 -13.50 5.63 44.68
CA SER A 20 -12.46 6.51 44.15
C SER A 20 -12.62 6.62 42.63
N LEU A 21 -13.03 7.80 42.16
CA LEU A 21 -12.83 8.23 40.77
C LEU A 21 -11.32 8.48 40.58
N ALA A 22 -10.55 7.40 40.47
CA ALA A 22 -9.21 7.48 39.93
C ALA A 22 -9.35 7.73 38.42
N GLU A 23 -9.28 9.01 38.08
CA GLU A 23 -8.55 9.56 36.94
C GLU A 23 -8.42 8.63 35.74
N LYS A 24 -9.35 8.82 34.80
CA LYS A 24 -9.17 8.51 33.38
C LYS A 24 -8.03 9.39 32.83
N GLU A 25 -6.79 9.00 33.06
CA GLU A 25 -5.62 9.59 32.42
C GLU A 25 -4.76 8.45 31.86
N THR A 26 -5.26 7.79 30.81
CA THR A 26 -4.45 6.85 30.01
C THR A 26 -5.04 6.52 28.63
N GLU A 27 -5.88 7.41 28.06
CA GLU A 27 -6.36 7.26 26.68
C GLU A 27 -5.68 8.23 25.70
N GLU A 28 -4.89 9.21 26.19
CA GLU A 28 -4.23 10.19 25.32
C GLU A 28 -2.82 9.75 24.88
N GLU A 29 -2.15 8.89 25.65
CA GLU A 29 -0.77 8.45 25.37
C GLU A 29 -0.67 7.18 24.50
N THR A 30 -1.81 6.51 24.22
CA THR A 30 -1.86 5.31 23.36
C THR A 30 -2.27 5.60 21.92
N ILE A 31 -2.75 6.80 21.62
CA ILE A 31 -3.17 7.20 20.27
C ILE A 31 -1.94 7.49 19.38
N ASP A 32 -0.85 7.98 19.96
CA ASP A 32 0.32 8.48 19.22
C ASP A 32 1.11 7.34 18.55
N ASN A 33 1.30 6.20 19.23
CA ASN A 33 2.10 5.08 18.70
C ASN A 33 1.41 4.26 17.60
N ASN A 34 0.08 4.36 17.46
CA ASN A 34 -0.68 3.51 16.52
C ASN A 34 -0.77 4.11 15.11
N GLN A 35 -0.29 5.35 14.90
CA GLN A 35 -0.36 6.06 13.63
C GLN A 35 0.99 6.11 12.88
N ASP A 36 2.08 5.62 13.46
CA ASP A 36 3.41 5.61 12.83
C ASP A 36 3.41 4.89 11.46
N TRP A 37 2.59 3.84 11.33
CA TRP A 37 2.47 3.12 10.06
C TRP A 37 1.84 3.96 8.96
N LEU A 38 0.95 4.92 9.29
CA LEU A 38 0.33 5.81 8.31
C LEU A 38 1.37 6.74 7.69
N ILE A 39 2.30 7.26 8.50
CA ILE A 39 3.39 8.13 8.04
C ILE A 39 4.30 7.35 7.10
N GLY A 40 4.77 6.17 7.54
CA GLY A 40 5.63 5.31 6.73
C GLY A 40 4.96 4.85 5.43
N ALA A 41 3.69 4.46 5.49
CA ALA A 41 2.90 4.08 4.32
C ALA A 41 2.72 5.24 3.36
N LYS A 42 2.42 6.45 3.85
CA LYS A 42 2.27 7.66 3.03
C LYS A 42 3.53 7.97 2.25
N GLU A 43 4.69 7.99 2.92
CA GLU A 43 5.98 8.24 2.26
C GLU A 43 6.31 7.16 1.22
N SER A 44 6.04 5.89 1.55
CA SER A 44 6.27 4.78 0.63
C SER A 44 5.39 4.87 -0.61
N ILE A 45 4.09 5.10 -0.43
CA ILE A 45 3.12 5.18 -1.51
C ILE A 45 3.38 6.41 -2.38
N GLN A 46 3.78 7.55 -1.79
CA GLN A 46 4.18 8.73 -2.56
C GLN A 46 5.39 8.44 -3.44
N ARG A 47 6.41 7.76 -2.91
CA ARG A 47 7.59 7.36 -3.70
C ARG A 47 7.20 6.44 -4.85
N ASP A 48 6.36 5.45 -4.57
CA ASP A 48 5.85 4.51 -5.55
C ASP A 48 4.99 5.17 -6.63
N LEU A 49 4.17 6.15 -6.25
CA LEU A 49 3.34 6.92 -7.17
C LEU A 49 4.19 7.73 -8.14
N GLU A 50 5.22 8.42 -7.62
CA GLU A 50 6.14 9.19 -8.46
C GLU A 50 6.95 8.27 -9.39
N ALA A 51 7.35 7.08 -8.93
CA ALA A 51 7.96 6.08 -9.79
C ALA A 51 6.98 5.62 -10.89
N SER A 52 5.74 5.27 -10.52
CA SER A 52 4.71 4.81 -11.45
C SER A 52 4.35 5.87 -12.50
N LYS A 53 4.35 7.16 -12.13
CA LYS A 53 4.12 8.27 -13.06
C LYS A 53 5.25 8.40 -14.08
N LYS A 54 6.51 8.31 -13.62
CA LYS A 54 7.68 8.32 -14.52
C LYS A 54 7.71 7.11 -15.45
N GLU A 55 7.39 5.93 -14.95
CA GLU A 55 7.26 4.71 -15.77
C GLU A 55 6.18 4.89 -16.85
N LEU A 56 5.03 5.46 -16.49
CA LEU A 56 3.96 5.74 -17.44
C LEU A 56 4.36 6.75 -18.52
N GLU A 57 5.07 7.81 -18.15
CA GLU A 57 5.63 8.79 -19.10
C GLU A 57 6.59 8.12 -20.09
N LEU A 58 7.56 7.35 -19.59
CA LEU A 58 8.51 6.61 -20.43
C LEU A 58 7.79 5.64 -21.40
N VAL A 59 6.78 4.92 -20.93
CA VAL A 59 6.00 4.01 -21.77
C VAL A 59 5.20 4.79 -22.84
N ARG A 60 4.65 5.96 -22.49
CA ARG A 60 3.95 6.83 -23.45
C ARG A 60 4.88 7.37 -24.51
N ASP A 61 6.08 7.79 -24.15
CA ASP A 61 7.09 8.28 -25.10
C ASP A 61 7.49 7.16 -26.07
N LEU A 62 7.78 5.95 -25.55
CA LEU A 62 8.09 4.78 -26.37
C LEU A 62 6.94 4.37 -27.29
N LEU A 63 5.69 4.46 -26.81
CA LEU A 63 4.51 4.22 -27.63
C LEU A 63 4.36 5.28 -28.73
N GLY A 64 4.60 6.55 -28.42
CA GLY A 64 4.56 7.64 -29.40
C GLY A 64 5.56 7.43 -30.54
N GLU A 65 6.80 7.05 -30.22
CA GLU A 65 7.82 6.71 -31.23
C GLU A 65 7.43 5.55 -32.15
N LEU A 66 6.59 4.62 -31.65
CA LEU A 66 6.15 3.44 -32.39
C LEU A 66 4.82 3.62 -33.13
N ASP A 67 3.94 4.51 -32.66
CA ASP A 67 2.58 4.72 -33.17
C ASP A 67 2.48 5.87 -34.19
N ASP A 68 3.53 6.68 -34.36
CA ASP A 68 3.60 7.78 -35.33
C ASP A 68 3.52 7.28 -36.79
N GLY A 69 2.28 7.04 -37.25
CA GLY A 69 1.94 6.78 -38.64
C GLY A 69 2.14 5.33 -39.11
N VAL A 70 2.39 4.39 -38.20
CA VAL A 70 2.63 3.00 -38.55
C VAL A 70 1.31 2.24 -38.73
N ASP A 71 1.09 1.73 -39.94
CA ASP A 71 0.03 0.77 -40.21
C ASP A 71 0.34 -0.54 -39.45
N ILE A 72 -0.34 -0.76 -38.33
CA ILE A 72 -0.15 -1.90 -37.43
C ILE A 72 -0.26 -3.24 -38.18
N GLN A 73 -1.01 -3.31 -39.28
CA GLN A 73 -1.14 -4.53 -40.09
C GLN A 73 0.12 -4.84 -40.92
N LYS A 74 0.97 -3.84 -41.18
CA LYS A 74 2.23 -3.97 -41.91
C LYS A 74 3.42 -4.20 -40.99
N LEU A 75 3.25 -4.09 -39.68
CA LEU A 75 4.28 -4.41 -38.71
C LEU A 75 4.59 -5.91 -38.74
N ASP A 76 5.88 -6.22 -38.70
CA ASP A 76 6.31 -7.59 -38.45
C ASP A 76 5.77 -8.08 -37.10
N ARG A 77 5.83 -9.39 -36.90
CA ARG A 77 5.29 -10.01 -35.69
C ARG A 77 5.97 -9.46 -34.42
N LYS A 78 7.30 -9.26 -34.46
CA LYS A 78 8.10 -8.82 -33.31
C LYS A 78 7.72 -7.40 -32.89
N ALA A 79 7.51 -6.50 -33.85
CA ALA A 79 7.08 -5.13 -33.60
C ALA A 79 5.63 -5.07 -33.07
N ARG A 80 4.72 -5.91 -33.59
CA ARG A 80 3.37 -6.04 -33.03
C ARG A 80 3.35 -6.58 -31.60
N ASP A 81 4.23 -7.54 -31.31
CA ASP A 81 4.39 -8.09 -29.97
C ASP A 81 4.93 -7.02 -29.00
N ARG A 82 5.96 -6.27 -29.41
CA ARG A 82 6.48 -5.13 -28.63
C ARG A 82 5.44 -4.05 -28.39
N LEU A 83 4.67 -3.67 -29.41
CA LEU A 83 3.59 -2.67 -29.28
C LEU A 83 2.52 -3.12 -28.29
N PHE A 84 2.13 -4.39 -28.34
CA PHE A 84 1.18 -4.95 -27.38
C PHE A 84 1.71 -4.93 -25.95
N SER A 85 2.97 -5.38 -25.74
CA SER A 85 3.59 -5.36 -24.42
C SER A 85 3.68 -3.95 -23.85
N LEU A 86 4.05 -2.96 -24.66
CA LEU A 86 4.07 -1.56 -24.24
C LEU A 86 2.69 -1.03 -23.85
N ARG A 87 1.63 -1.42 -24.58
CA ARG A 87 0.25 -1.07 -24.22
C ARG A 87 -0.19 -1.72 -22.90
N ALA A 88 0.16 -2.98 -22.68
CA ALA A 88 -0.10 -3.66 -21.40
C ALA A 88 0.63 -2.97 -20.23
N CYS A 89 1.88 -2.54 -20.44
CA CYS A 89 2.63 -1.76 -19.46
C CYS A 89 2.01 -0.37 -19.23
N GLN A 90 1.50 0.28 -20.27
CA GLN A 90 0.80 1.56 -20.14
C GLN A 90 -0.45 1.41 -19.27
N GLU A 91 -1.25 0.37 -19.52
CA GLU A 91 -2.44 0.06 -18.74
C GLU A 91 -2.10 -0.25 -17.28
N TYR A 92 -1.06 -1.04 -17.05
CA TYR A 92 -0.56 -1.34 -15.70
C TYR A 92 -0.10 -0.08 -14.95
N CYS A 93 0.83 0.70 -15.53
CA CYS A 93 1.38 1.89 -14.86
C CYS A 93 0.31 2.97 -14.62
N GLY A 94 -0.63 3.12 -15.57
CA GLY A 94 -1.77 4.03 -15.45
C GLY A 94 -2.68 3.61 -14.31
N SER A 95 -3.09 2.34 -14.28
CA SER A 95 -3.96 1.82 -13.23
C SER A 95 -3.28 1.91 -11.85
N ARG A 96 -1.96 1.63 -11.76
CA ARG A 96 -1.18 1.68 -10.51
C ARG A 96 -1.12 3.07 -9.94
N SER A 97 -0.93 4.06 -10.80
CA SER A 97 -0.98 5.46 -10.38
C SER A 97 -2.32 5.80 -9.75
N CYS A 98 -3.45 5.45 -10.40
CA CYS A 98 -4.80 5.70 -9.86
C CYS A 98 -5.04 5.02 -8.50
N MET A 99 -4.59 3.77 -8.38
CA MET A 99 -4.75 2.99 -7.15
C MET A 99 -3.91 3.59 -6.00
N LEU A 100 -2.66 3.97 -6.26
CA LEU A 100 -1.80 4.59 -5.26
C LEU A 100 -2.33 5.96 -4.82
N GLU A 101 -2.91 6.74 -5.74
CA GLU A 101 -3.61 8.00 -5.42
C GLU A 101 -4.80 7.77 -4.49
N GLU A 102 -5.60 6.73 -4.73
CA GLU A 102 -6.72 6.37 -3.85
C GLU A 102 -6.24 5.90 -2.47
N ARG A 103 -5.15 5.12 -2.40
CA ARG A 103 -4.54 4.73 -1.10
C ARG A 103 -4.03 5.94 -0.32
N LEU A 104 -3.41 6.93 -0.99
CA LEU A 104 -3.02 8.18 -0.33
C LEU A 104 -4.24 8.93 0.20
N ARG A 105 -5.32 8.99 -0.56
CA ARG A 105 -6.57 9.62 -0.12
C ARG A 105 -7.16 8.93 1.11
N GLN A 106 -7.09 7.60 1.18
CA GLN A 106 -7.51 6.83 2.36
C GLN A 106 -6.63 7.13 3.57
N ILE A 107 -5.31 7.21 3.38
CA ILE A 107 -4.38 7.59 4.45
C ILE A 107 -4.65 9.01 4.94
N ASP A 108 -4.80 9.97 4.03
CA ASP A 108 -5.13 11.35 4.40
C ASP A 108 -6.44 11.42 5.20
N LEU A 109 -7.46 10.65 4.79
CA LEU A 109 -8.71 10.53 5.54
C LEU A 109 -8.50 9.93 6.94
N TRP A 110 -7.65 8.91 7.09
CA TRP A 110 -7.34 8.32 8.40
C TRP A 110 -6.50 9.23 9.28
N SER A 111 -5.63 10.05 8.69
CA SER A 111 -4.79 11.02 9.39
C SER A 111 -5.57 12.24 9.87
N ASP A 112 -6.56 12.72 9.10
CA ASP A 112 -7.28 13.95 9.40
C ASP A 112 -8.41 13.77 10.42
N ASP A 113 -8.89 12.54 10.65
CA ASP A 113 -10.17 12.33 11.32
C ASP A 113 -10.06 11.92 12.79
N ALA A 114 -9.88 12.91 13.67
CA ALA A 114 -10.04 12.76 15.12
C ALA A 114 -11.50 12.50 15.57
N ARG A 115 -12.49 12.57 14.66
CA ARG A 115 -13.93 12.50 14.98
C ARG A 115 -14.63 11.28 14.40
N MET A 116 -14.03 10.58 13.44
CA MET A 116 -14.49 9.27 13.06
C MET A 116 -14.07 8.29 14.15
N GLY A 117 -15.03 7.99 15.04
CA GLY A 117 -15.05 6.75 15.82
C GLY A 117 -15.15 5.49 14.94
N ARG A 118 -14.54 5.49 13.75
CA ARG A 118 -14.40 4.36 12.84
C ARG A 118 -12.94 3.95 12.84
N SER A 119 -12.72 2.69 13.18
CA SER A 119 -11.52 1.88 13.04
C SER A 119 -10.52 2.39 11.98
N ILE A 120 -9.60 3.27 12.39
CA ILE A 120 -8.32 3.39 11.69
C ILE A 120 -7.70 1.99 11.74
N PRO A 121 -7.26 1.43 10.60
CA PRO A 121 -6.57 0.14 10.62
C PRO A 121 -5.34 0.20 11.54
N HIS A 122 -5.09 -0.88 12.28
CA HIS A 122 -3.91 -0.97 13.14
C HIS A 122 -2.61 -1.12 12.33
N SER A 123 -2.73 -1.46 11.05
CA SER A 123 -1.66 -1.68 10.10
C SER A 123 -2.18 -1.48 8.67
N MET A 124 -1.28 -1.57 7.70
CA MET A 124 -1.64 -1.61 6.29
C MET A 124 -2.68 -2.73 6.02
N PRO A 125 -3.77 -2.46 5.30
CA PRO A 125 -4.77 -3.47 4.96
C PRO A 125 -4.18 -4.60 4.09
N ASP A 126 -4.47 -5.86 4.43
CA ASP A 126 -3.98 -7.05 3.70
C ASP A 126 -4.50 -7.09 2.24
N GLU A 127 -5.68 -6.49 2.00
CA GLU A 127 -6.27 -6.40 0.67
C GLU A 127 -5.39 -5.62 -0.30
N TRP A 128 -4.62 -4.63 0.20
CA TRP A 128 -3.69 -3.88 -0.64
C TRP A 128 -2.59 -4.78 -1.20
N ALA A 129 -2.01 -5.64 -0.37
CA ALA A 129 -0.99 -6.59 -0.80
C ALA A 129 -1.57 -7.62 -1.79
N THR A 130 -2.81 -8.06 -1.58
CA THR A 130 -3.48 -8.99 -2.50
C THR A 130 -3.68 -8.38 -3.87
N VAL A 131 -4.21 -7.15 -3.94
CA VAL A 131 -4.39 -6.43 -5.21
C VAL A 131 -3.06 -6.24 -5.93
N ASP A 132 -1.99 -5.90 -5.19
CA ASP A 132 -0.66 -5.73 -5.78
C ASP A 132 -0.12 -7.04 -6.38
N MET A 133 -0.34 -8.17 -5.72
CA MET A 133 0.02 -9.49 -6.25
C MET A 133 -0.79 -9.88 -7.49
N GLU A 134 -2.11 -9.68 -7.45
CA GLU A 134 -2.99 -10.01 -8.58
C GLU A 134 -2.61 -9.24 -9.85
N TRP A 135 -2.22 -7.98 -9.70
CA TRP A 135 -1.78 -7.17 -10.83
C TRP A 135 -0.41 -7.56 -11.38
N ARG A 136 0.55 -7.89 -10.51
CA ARG A 136 1.85 -8.43 -10.95
C ARG A 136 1.68 -9.75 -11.70
N GLN A 137 0.78 -10.60 -11.22
CA GLN A 137 0.41 -11.84 -11.89
C GLN A 137 -0.21 -11.56 -13.26
N TRP A 138 -1.20 -10.66 -13.34
CA TRP A 138 -1.83 -10.28 -14.60
C TRP A 138 -0.82 -9.74 -15.64
N LEU A 139 0.11 -8.87 -15.21
CA LEU A 139 1.14 -8.34 -16.10
C LEU A 139 2.07 -9.44 -16.62
N SER A 140 2.45 -10.37 -15.74
CA SER A 140 3.26 -11.54 -16.12
C SER A 140 2.54 -12.43 -17.13
N GLU A 141 1.22 -12.59 -17.01
CA GLU A 141 0.40 -13.34 -17.96
C GLU A 141 0.35 -12.68 -19.34
N GLN A 142 0.37 -11.34 -19.41
CA GLN A 142 0.46 -10.62 -20.69
C GLN A 142 1.78 -10.91 -21.42
N VAL A 143 2.87 -11.09 -20.67
CA VAL A 143 4.21 -11.42 -21.18
C VAL A 143 4.30 -12.89 -21.63
N VAL A 144 3.89 -13.84 -20.77
CA VAL A 144 4.04 -15.29 -21.01
C VAL A 144 3.12 -15.81 -22.11
N SER A 145 1.93 -15.24 -22.26
CA SER A 145 0.94 -15.69 -23.26
C SER A 145 1.46 -15.58 -24.70
N ARG A 146 2.51 -14.81 -24.96
CA ARG A 146 3.11 -14.63 -26.29
C ARG A 146 4.44 -15.34 -26.51
N ASP A 147 5.18 -15.61 -25.44
CA ASP A 147 6.47 -16.31 -25.51
C ASP A 147 6.35 -17.81 -25.85
N ARG A 148 5.14 -18.39 -25.70
CA ARG A 148 4.86 -19.78 -26.11
C ARG A 148 4.97 -20.04 -27.61
N VAL A 149 5.21 -19.01 -28.44
CA VAL A 149 5.24 -19.13 -29.90
C VAL A 149 6.57 -18.66 -30.53
N SER A 150 7.51 -18.12 -29.74
CA SER A 150 8.86 -17.78 -30.20
C SER A 150 9.89 -18.48 -29.33
N GLY A 151 10.75 -19.29 -29.97
CA GLY A 151 11.82 -20.02 -29.30
C GLY A 151 12.61 -19.16 -28.32
N GLN A 152 12.83 -19.76 -27.15
CA GLN A 152 13.32 -19.24 -25.86
C GLN A 152 14.72 -18.59 -25.86
N ARG A 153 15.17 -17.89 -26.91
CA ARG A 153 16.54 -17.30 -26.95
C ARG A 153 16.66 -15.80 -27.13
N ASP A 154 15.61 -15.06 -27.54
CA ASP A 154 15.72 -13.62 -27.82
C ASP A 154 14.74 -12.73 -27.02
N ALA A 155 14.25 -13.21 -25.87
CA ALA A 155 13.44 -12.41 -24.95
C ALA A 155 14.26 -11.28 -24.27
N VAL A 156 15.59 -11.24 -24.41
CA VAL A 156 16.39 -10.12 -23.87
C VAL A 156 16.55 -8.98 -24.88
N GLU A 157 16.73 -9.31 -26.16
CA GLU A 157 16.87 -8.31 -27.23
C GLU A 157 15.54 -7.71 -27.70
N SER A 158 14.41 -8.40 -27.51
CA SER A 158 13.08 -7.93 -27.95
C SER A 158 12.38 -7.01 -26.96
N TRP A 159 12.77 -7.05 -25.68
CA TRP A 159 12.07 -6.35 -24.60
C TRP A 159 12.76 -5.05 -24.16
N GLY A 160 14.05 -4.86 -24.45
CA GLY A 160 14.74 -3.58 -24.19
C GLY A 160 14.48 -3.03 -22.77
N PRO A 161 14.08 -1.75 -22.60
CA PRO A 161 13.86 -1.13 -21.29
C PRO A 161 12.66 -1.70 -20.49
N LEU A 162 11.82 -2.56 -21.09
CA LEU A 162 10.78 -3.27 -20.34
C LEU A 162 11.36 -4.28 -19.35
N ILE A 163 12.54 -4.84 -19.62
CA ILE A 163 13.17 -5.80 -18.70
C ILE A 163 13.54 -5.11 -17.38
N PRO A 164 14.22 -3.95 -17.35
CA PRO A 164 14.44 -3.21 -16.10
C PRO A 164 13.14 -2.85 -15.36
N ILE A 165 12.10 -2.40 -16.07
CA ILE A 165 10.82 -2.02 -15.46
C ILE A 165 10.14 -3.24 -14.84
N LEU A 166 10.10 -4.38 -15.54
CA LEU A 166 9.49 -5.61 -15.03
C LEU A 166 10.37 -6.28 -13.96
N ALA A 167 11.69 -6.25 -14.11
CA ALA A 167 12.65 -6.85 -13.19
C ALA A 167 12.75 -6.10 -11.86
N ALA A 168 12.46 -4.78 -11.82
CA ALA A 168 12.37 -4.01 -10.59
C ALA A 168 11.30 -4.51 -9.60
N TYR A 169 10.42 -5.42 -10.04
CA TYR A 169 9.30 -5.93 -9.24
C TYR A 169 9.31 -7.48 -9.09
N ILE A 170 10.39 -8.17 -9.47
CA ILE A 170 10.51 -9.66 -9.40
C ILE A 170 11.36 -10.15 -8.21
N GLU A 171 11.93 -9.26 -7.39
CA GLU A 171 12.64 -9.66 -6.16
C GLU A 171 11.72 -9.95 -4.97
#